data_AF-A0A535U5T0-F1
#
_entry.id   AF-A0A535U5T0-F1
#
_cell.length_a   1.000
_cell.length_b   1.000
_cell.length_c   1.000
_cell.angle_alpha   90.00
_cell.angle_beta   90.00
_cell.angle_gamma   90.00
#
_symmetry.space_group_name_H-M   'P 1'
#
loop_
_entity.id
_entity.type
_entity.pdbx_description
1 polymer ?
#
loop_
_entity_poly.entity_id
_entity_poly.type
_entity_poly.pdbx_seq_one_letter_code
_entity_poly.pdbx_strand_id
1 'polypeptide(L)'
;MPDVRFLIDHLIGNENVAIDAERIGLVGHSFGGWTVLATPEFDLRVRSVAAMAPGGASNPKPGILPLTLTFVWGRDVPTLYLAGDLDVSIPLAGLFELFERTPGSKRMFVLRRADH
;
A
#
# COMPACT_ATOMS: atom_id res chain seq x y z
N MET A 1 -0.11 11.86 -3.03
CA MET A 1 -1.38 11.49 -2.39
C MET A 1 -1.85 12.62 -1.48
N PRO A 2 -2.54 13.66 -2.01
CA PRO A 2 -2.89 14.85 -1.23
C PRO A 2 -3.89 14.55 -0.10
N ASP A 3 -4.88 13.69 -0.34
CA ASP A 3 -5.95 13.42 0.63
C ASP A 3 -5.44 12.66 1.86
N VAL A 4 -4.56 11.67 1.68
CA VAL A 4 -3.93 10.93 2.78
C VAL A 4 -3.07 11.85 3.64
N ARG A 5 -2.28 12.72 3.00
CA ARG A 5 -1.45 13.70 3.69
C ARG A 5 -2.30 14.69 4.49
N PHE A 6 -3.37 15.21 3.89
CA PHE A 6 -4.32 16.09 4.55
C PHE A 6 -4.97 15.42 5.77
N LEU A 7 -5.38 14.16 5.63
CA LEU A 7 -5.93 13.38 6.74
C LEU A 7 -4.92 13.23 7.88
N ILE A 8 -3.67 12.90 7.57
CA ILE A 8 -2.60 12.82 8.58
C ILE A 8 -2.41 14.17 9.28
N ASP A 9 -2.36 15.28 8.52
CA ASP A 9 -2.23 16.63 9.07
C ASP A 9 -3.38 16.95 10.03
N HIS A 10 -4.62 16.65 9.62
CA HIS A 10 -5.82 16.88 10.42
C HIS A 10 -5.83 16.05 11.71
N LEU A 11 -5.44 14.78 11.62
CA LEU A 11 -5.43 13.87 12.76
C LEU A 11 -4.34 14.23 13.78
N ILE A 12 -3.11 14.55 13.34
CA ILE A 12 -2.03 14.97 14.24
C ILE A 12 -2.35 16.31 14.90
N GLY A 13 -2.99 17.23 14.18
CA GLY A 13 -3.39 18.54 14.72
C GLY A 13 -4.58 18.48 15.68
N ASN A 14 -5.21 17.32 15.87
CA ASN A 14 -6.38 17.18 16.73
C ASN A 14 -5.97 16.93 18.19
N GLU A 15 -6.08 17.95 19.03
CA GLU A 15 -5.75 17.88 20.45
C GLU A 15 -6.60 16.87 21.25
N ASN A 16 -7.74 16.43 20.72
CA ASN A 16 -8.59 15.43 21.36
C ASN A 16 -8.12 13.98 21.12
N VAL A 17 -7.16 13.76 20.23
CA VAL A 17 -6.64 12.43 19.90
C VAL A 17 -5.11 12.48 19.99
N ALA A 18 -4.54 11.84 21.01
CA ALA A 18 -3.09 11.74 21.15
C ALA A 18 -2.52 10.77 20.11
N ILE A 19 -2.03 11.32 18.99
CA ILE A 19 -1.37 10.57 17.92
C ILE A 19 0.14 10.78 18.00
N ASP A 20 0.88 9.68 18.02
CA ASP A 20 2.32 9.72 17.90
C ASP A 20 2.71 9.84 16.41
N ALA A 21 3.19 11.03 16.03
CA ALA A 21 3.60 11.34 14.66
C ALA A 21 4.76 10.46 14.16
N GLU A 22 5.52 9.84 15.06
CA GLU A 22 6.63 8.95 14.71
C GLU A 22 6.20 7.49 14.52
N ARG A 23 4.90 7.16 14.68
CA ARG A 23 4.37 5.79 14.57
C ARG A 23 3.13 5.69 13.68
N ILE A 24 3.19 6.28 12.49
CA ILE A 24 2.10 6.28 11.52
C ILE A 24 2.25 5.11 10.54
N GLY A 25 1.32 4.16 10.59
CA GLY A 25 1.18 3.08 9.62
C GLY A 25 -0.07 3.28 8.75
N LEU A 26 0.00 2.87 7.48
CA LEU A 26 -1.13 2.93 6.55
C LEU A 26 -1.60 1.53 6.16
N VAL A 27 -2.91 1.35 6.09
CA VAL A 27 -3.53 0.12 5.58
C VAL A 27 -4.52 0.46 4.47
N GLY A 28 -4.53 -0.34 3.42
CA GLY A 28 -5.41 -0.11 2.27
C GLY A 28 -5.71 -1.38 1.50
N HIS A 29 -6.92 -1.45 0.94
CA HIS A 29 -7.39 -2.54 0.09
C HIS A 29 -7.54 -2.08 -1.36
N SER A 30 -7.15 -2.92 -2.33
CA SER A 30 -7.37 -2.69 -3.76
C SER A 30 -6.77 -1.36 -4.24
N PHE A 31 -7.59 -0.42 -4.72
CA PHE A 31 -7.17 0.94 -5.02
C PHE A 31 -6.57 1.65 -3.80
N GLY A 32 -7.16 1.49 -2.63
CA GLY A 32 -6.58 1.96 -1.37
C GLY A 32 -5.24 1.28 -1.05
N GLY A 33 -5.08 0.00 -1.41
CA GLY A 33 -3.81 -0.73 -1.32
C GLY A 33 -2.73 -0.07 -2.17
N TRP A 34 -3.06 0.30 -3.41
CA TRP A 34 -2.18 1.11 -4.25
C TRP A 34 -1.90 2.48 -3.61
N THR A 35 -2.92 3.16 -3.08
CA THR A 35 -2.78 4.48 -2.45
C THR A 35 -1.78 4.46 -1.29
N VAL A 36 -1.85 3.45 -0.42
CA VAL A 36 -0.93 3.32 0.72
C VAL A 36 0.49 2.95 0.29
N LEU A 37 0.67 2.24 -0.84
CA LEU A 37 2.01 1.98 -1.41
C LEU A 37 2.61 3.21 -2.11
N ALA A 38 1.77 4.07 -2.69
CA ALA A 38 2.20 5.30 -3.34
C ALA A 38 2.55 6.40 -2.34
N THR A 39 1.92 6.40 -1.16
CA THR A 39 2.05 7.50 -0.18
C THR A 39 3.47 7.71 0.37
N PRO A 40 4.27 6.67 0.71
CA PRO A 40 5.60 6.85 1.27
C PRO A 40 6.57 7.68 0.42
N GLU A 41 6.36 7.75 -0.89
CA GLU A 41 7.12 8.61 -1.81
C GLU A 41 6.89 10.11 -1.53
N PHE A 42 5.71 10.48 -1.03
CA PHE A 42 5.29 11.88 -0.87
C PHE A 42 5.12 12.32 0.58
N ASP A 43 5.09 11.38 1.53
CA ASP A 43 4.96 11.67 2.96
C ASP A 43 5.95 10.85 3.77
N LEU A 44 6.93 11.54 4.38
CA LEU A 44 8.01 10.94 5.15
C LEU A 44 7.56 10.36 6.50
N ARG A 45 6.38 10.76 6.98
CA ARG A 45 5.84 10.33 8.29
C ARG A 45 5.34 8.90 8.26
N VAL A 46 5.02 8.36 7.08
CA VAL A 46 4.61 6.97 6.94
C VAL A 46 5.78 6.05 7.30
N ARG A 47 5.58 5.23 8.34
CA ARG A 47 6.55 4.30 8.92
C ARG A 47 6.29 2.84 8.57
N SER A 48 5.08 2.49 8.16
CA SER A 48 4.76 1.13 7.72
C SER A 48 3.55 1.10 6.79
N VAL A 49 3.45 0.05 5.97
CA VAL A 49 2.34 -0.16 5.05
C VAL A 49 1.82 -1.58 5.15
N ALA A 50 0.50 -1.74 5.15
CA ALA A 50 -0.20 -3.00 4.93
C ALA A 50 -1.11 -2.86 3.69
N ALA A 51 -0.72 -3.49 2.59
CA ALA A 51 -1.42 -3.44 1.33
C ALA A 51 -2.17 -4.76 1.07
N MET A 52 -3.49 -4.70 1.03
CA MET A 52 -4.38 -5.83 0.74
C MET A 52 -4.82 -5.78 -0.72
N ALA A 53 -4.54 -6.83 -1.48
CA ALA A 53 -4.83 -6.93 -2.92
C ALA A 53 -4.53 -5.63 -3.72
N PRO A 54 -3.38 -4.96 -3.52
CA PRO A 54 -3.13 -3.67 -4.16
C PRO A 54 -3.08 -3.73 -5.70
N GLY A 55 -3.65 -2.71 -6.35
CA GLY A 55 -3.38 -2.43 -7.76
C GLY A 55 -1.96 -1.90 -8.01
N GLY A 56 -1.62 -1.64 -9.27
CA GLY A 56 -0.34 -1.03 -9.67
C GLY A 56 0.68 -1.96 -10.35
N ALA A 57 0.29 -3.22 -10.58
CA ALA A 57 1.08 -4.15 -11.39
C ALA A 57 1.20 -3.67 -12.84
N SER A 58 2.29 -4.02 -13.52
CA SER A 58 2.63 -3.49 -14.84
C SER A 58 1.69 -3.98 -15.95
N ASN A 59 0.96 -5.07 -15.72
CA ASN A 59 0.00 -5.65 -16.67
C ASN A 59 -1.37 -5.85 -15.99
N PRO A 60 -2.14 -4.76 -15.77
CA PRO A 60 -3.47 -4.85 -15.13
C PRO A 60 -4.46 -5.59 -16.04
N LYS A 61 -5.43 -6.28 -15.43
CA LYS A 61 -6.54 -6.88 -16.16
C LYS A 61 -7.39 -5.80 -16.85
N PRO A 62 -8.09 -6.11 -17.96
CA PRO A 62 -9.06 -5.20 -18.54
C PRO A 62 -10.07 -4.71 -17.50
N GLY A 63 -10.31 -3.39 -17.46
CA GLY A 63 -11.22 -2.76 -16.48
C GLY A 63 -10.56 -2.34 -15.16
N ILE A 64 -9.31 -2.75 -14.90
CA ILE A 64 -8.53 -2.26 -13.74
C ILE A 64 -7.74 -1.02 -14.15
N LEU A 65 -7.72 -0.01 -13.28
CA LEU A 65 -7.00 1.23 -13.51
C LEU A 65 -5.49 0.96 -13.70
N PRO A 66 -4.85 1.50 -14.76
CA PRO A 66 -3.42 1.30 -15.05
C PRO A 66 -2.55 2.21 -14.19
N LEU A 67 -2.64 2.02 -12.87
CA LEU A 67 -1.91 2.80 -11.88
C LEU A 67 -0.44 2.37 -11.87
N THR A 68 0.46 3.29 -11.57
CA THR A 68 1.90 3.02 -11.51
C THR A 68 2.44 3.28 -10.10
N LEU A 69 3.58 2.66 -9.78
CA LEU A 69 4.31 2.81 -8.52
C LEU A 69 5.80 2.88 -8.84
N THR A 70 6.53 3.84 -8.28
CA THR A 70 7.98 3.94 -8.50
C THR A 70 8.79 3.18 -7.45
N PHE A 71 8.24 3.08 -6.23
CA PHE A 71 8.92 2.59 -5.02
C PHE A 71 10.20 3.36 -4.65
N VAL A 72 10.37 4.59 -5.13
CA VAL A 72 11.51 5.45 -4.78
C VAL A 72 11.25 6.15 -3.43
N TRP A 73 11.31 5.40 -2.33
CA TRP A 73 10.94 5.91 -0.99
C TRP A 73 12.08 6.59 -0.23
N GLY A 74 13.34 6.35 -0.65
CA GLY A 74 14.54 6.93 -0.02
C GLY A 74 14.82 6.44 1.41
N ARG A 75 14.04 5.47 1.92
CA ARG A 75 14.15 4.88 3.26
C ARG A 75 13.48 3.51 3.29
N ASP A 76 13.83 2.69 4.29
CA ASP A 76 13.10 1.46 4.54
C ASP A 76 11.71 1.76 5.12
N VAL A 77 10.67 1.16 4.54
CA VAL A 77 9.29 1.25 5.02
C VAL A 77 8.75 -0.18 5.09
N PRO A 78 8.74 -0.79 6.28
CA PRO A 78 8.22 -2.14 6.47
C PRO A 78 6.84 -2.32 5.84
N THR A 79 6.77 -3.23 4.87
CA THR A 79 5.59 -3.42 4.02
C THR A 79 5.06 -4.85 4.11
N LEU A 80 3.77 -4.96 4.41
CA LEU A 80 3.03 -6.22 4.42
C LEU A 80 2.09 -6.28 3.21
N TYR A 81 2.14 -7.38 2.48
CA TYR A 81 1.19 -7.71 1.42
C TYR A 81 0.23 -8.81 1.88
N LEU A 82 -1.06 -8.64 1.61
CA LEU A 82 -2.06 -9.70 1.71
C LEU A 82 -2.66 -9.93 0.32
N ALA A 83 -2.56 -11.14 -0.20
CA ALA A 83 -3.03 -11.50 -1.53
C ALA A 83 -4.03 -12.68 -1.45
N GLY A 84 -5.10 -12.65 -2.25
CA GLY A 84 -5.93 -13.82 -2.50
C GLY A 84 -5.39 -14.63 -3.68
N ASP A 85 -5.27 -15.96 -3.57
CA ASP A 85 -4.80 -16.79 -4.69
C ASP A 85 -5.84 -17.01 -5.79
N LEU A 86 -7.11 -16.66 -5.55
CA LEU A 86 -8.21 -16.67 -6.52
C LEU A 86 -8.70 -15.26 -6.88
N ASP A 87 -7.98 -14.20 -6.49
CA ASP A 87 -8.36 -12.81 -6.82
C ASP A 87 -8.45 -12.62 -8.33
N VAL A 88 -9.68 -12.41 -8.82
CA VAL A 88 -9.97 -12.28 -10.25
C VAL A 88 -9.58 -10.91 -10.80
N SER A 89 -9.58 -9.89 -9.93
CA SER A 89 -9.34 -8.49 -10.28
C SER A 89 -7.85 -8.20 -10.30
N ILE A 90 -7.13 -8.69 -9.27
CA ILE A 90 -5.71 -8.45 -9.06
C ILE A 90 -4.99 -9.81 -8.99
N PRO A 91 -4.58 -10.37 -10.14
CA PRO A 91 -3.95 -11.69 -10.19
C PRO A 91 -2.68 -11.77 -9.34
N LEU A 92 -2.49 -12.90 -8.67
CA LEU A 92 -1.35 -13.14 -7.78
C LEU A 92 0.02 -12.86 -8.41
N ALA A 93 0.18 -13.09 -9.72
CA ALA A 93 1.41 -12.75 -10.45
C ALA A 93 1.74 -11.25 -10.39
N GLY A 94 0.72 -10.37 -10.46
CA GLY A 94 0.89 -8.94 -10.29
C GLY A 94 1.28 -8.56 -8.86
N LEU A 95 0.79 -9.27 -7.85
CA LEU A 95 1.21 -9.06 -6.46
C LEU A 95 2.67 -9.45 -6.24
N PHE A 96 3.11 -10.56 -6.82
CA PHE A 96 4.53 -10.93 -6.79
C PHE A 96 5.40 -9.88 -7.47
N GLU A 97 4.99 -9.34 -8.61
CA GLU A 97 5.68 -8.24 -9.27
C GLU A 97 5.82 -7.02 -8.35
N LEU A 98 4.73 -6.57 -7.73
CA LEU A 98 4.74 -5.46 -6.78
C LEU A 98 5.64 -5.73 -5.57
N PHE A 99 5.59 -6.95 -5.05
CA PHE A 99 6.40 -7.38 -3.92
C PHE A 99 7.90 -7.36 -4.26
N GLU A 100 8.30 -7.89 -5.41
CA GLU A 100 9.70 -7.86 -5.85
C GLU A 100 10.22 -6.43 -6.04
N ARG A 101 9.39 -5.54 -6.61
CA ARG A 101 9.71 -4.12 -6.79
C ARG A 101 9.79 -3.32 -5.48
N THR A 102 9.20 -3.81 -4.40
CA THR A 102 9.20 -3.12 -3.11
C THR A 102 10.59 -3.19 -2.46
N PRO A 103 11.21 -2.05 -2.10
CA PRO A 103 12.52 -2.03 -1.46
C PRO A 103 12.42 -2.42 0.02
N GLY A 104 13.55 -2.86 0.57
CA GLY A 104 13.69 -3.04 2.01
C GLY A 104 12.84 -4.16 2.61
N SER A 105 12.38 -3.93 3.82
CA SER A 105 11.69 -4.91 4.68
C SER A 105 10.29 -5.20 4.17
N LYS A 106 10.07 -6.42 3.67
CA LYS A 106 8.77 -6.83 3.12
C LYS A 106 8.36 -8.26 3.49
N ARG A 107 7.05 -8.48 3.64
CA ARG A 107 6.43 -9.81 3.81
C ARG A 107 5.15 -9.92 2.98
N MET A 108 4.83 -11.12 2.52
CA MET A 108 3.57 -11.42 1.84
C MET A 108 2.91 -12.63 2.49
N PHE A 109 1.60 -12.53 2.71
CA PHE A 109 0.74 -13.67 3.00
C PHE A 109 -0.20 -13.90 1.82
N VAL A 110 -0.26 -15.15 1.37
CA VAL A 110 -1.20 -15.59 0.34
C VAL A 110 -2.32 -16.35 1.02
N LEU A 111 -3.52 -15.78 0.97
CA LEU A 111 -4.75 -16.36 1.46
C LEU A 111 -5.24 -17.38 0.45
N ARG A 112 -5.24 -18.65 0.86
CA ARG A 112 -5.69 -19.77 0.04
C ARG A 112 -7.20 -19.72 -0.14
N ARG A 113 -7.67 -19.95 -1.36
CA ARG A 113 -9.08 -19.98 -1.76
C ARG A 113 -9.80 -18.65 -1.49
N ALA A 114 -9.06 -17.54 -1.50
CA ALA A 114 -9.60 -16.20 -1.31
C ALA A 114 -9.61 -15.45 -2.65
N ASP A 115 -10.74 -14.79 -2.91
CA ASP A 115 -10.88 -13.79 -3.99
C ASP A 115 -10.52 -12.39 -3.42
N HIS A 116 -10.87 -11.34 -4.15
CA HIS A 116 -10.62 -9.92 -3.87
C HIS A 116 -11.21 -9.42 -2.54
#